data_AF-A0A3M2MDH2-F1
#
_entry.id   AF-A0A3M2MDH2-F1
#
_cell.length_a   1.000
_cell.length_b   1.000
_cell.length_c   1.000
_cell.angle_alpha   90.00
_cell.angle_beta   90.00
_cell.angle_gamma   90.00
#
_symmetry.space_group_name_H-M   'P 1'
#
loop_
_entity.id
_entity.type
_entity.pdbx_description
1 polymer ?
#
loop_
_entity_poly.entity_id
_entity_poly.type
_entity_poly.pdbx_seq_one_letter_code
_entity_poly.pdbx_strand_id
1 'polypeptide(L)'
;MSHKLGRLTPHDEATHPRLHLGHYLPALPTPPASADWHTRVTDWPMYLNDQLGDCTEAMVGHLIEGASTYGQGNTVEIGDSDVLTAYERVSGYNPADPATDQGAVLQDVYTDWRKTGVGGHKVMAFAQVDHTADSEWETAVAVFGAVGLGIIVTQDMMNDFDAGRPWTRASGAQLGGHAVPVVGYDADNLYVVTWGAVQAMSRACFRAVAEEAWVAVLPEWLDASGHAPSGVDLYQLGEDLAALTGGPNPFPAPTPPAPPAPEPVPSPTPDCWAEFAALLREACSGITGWLDRHGL
;
A
#
# COMPACT_ATOMS: atom_id res chain seq x y z
N MET A 1 19.62 -14.35 -21.88
CA MET A 1 18.64 -15.29 -21.29
C MET A 1 17.33 -15.08 -22.04
N SER A 2 16.35 -15.98 -21.94
CA SER A 2 15.02 -15.71 -22.49
C SER A 2 14.24 -14.87 -21.48
N HIS A 3 13.44 -13.93 -21.95
CA HIS A 3 12.59 -13.08 -21.11
C HIS A 3 11.15 -13.31 -21.54
N LYS A 4 10.29 -13.73 -20.59
CA LYS A 4 8.90 -14.09 -20.89
C LYS A 4 7.95 -12.98 -20.50
N LEU A 5 6.85 -12.95 -21.23
CA LEU A 5 5.69 -12.09 -21.07
C LEU A 5 4.48 -13.01 -20.85
N GLY A 6 3.37 -12.48 -20.37
CA GLY A 6 2.15 -13.29 -20.21
C GLY A 6 1.04 -12.61 -19.41
N ARG A 7 1.12 -11.30 -19.19
CA ARG A 7 -0.02 -10.58 -18.63
C ARG A 7 -1.05 -10.38 -19.75
N LEU A 8 -2.24 -10.92 -19.55
CA LEU A 8 -3.36 -10.86 -20.51
C LEU A 8 -4.08 -9.51 -20.46
N THR A 9 -4.92 -9.21 -21.45
CA THR A 9 -5.70 -7.97 -21.47
C THR A 9 -6.58 -7.85 -20.21
N PRO A 10 -6.65 -6.69 -19.56
CA PRO A 10 -7.52 -6.49 -18.40
C PRO A 10 -8.97 -6.82 -18.72
N HIS A 11 -9.70 -7.36 -17.74
CA HIS A 11 -11.14 -7.55 -17.87
C HIS A 11 -11.87 -6.22 -18.07
N ASP A 12 -13.04 -6.26 -18.73
CA ASP A 12 -13.98 -5.13 -18.74
C ASP A 12 -14.62 -4.99 -17.35
N GLU A 13 -14.54 -3.79 -16.76
CA GLU A 13 -15.06 -3.50 -15.43
C GLU A 13 -16.57 -3.75 -15.29
N ALA A 14 -17.36 -3.54 -16.35
CA ALA A 14 -18.79 -3.82 -16.33
C ALA A 14 -19.10 -5.30 -16.08
N THR A 15 -18.16 -6.18 -16.43
CA THR A 15 -18.27 -7.64 -16.24
C THR A 15 -17.47 -8.15 -15.04
N HIS A 16 -16.42 -7.42 -14.64
CA HIS A 16 -15.54 -7.75 -13.53
C HIS A 16 -15.35 -6.54 -12.61
N PRO A 17 -16.33 -6.25 -11.74
CA PRO A 17 -16.27 -5.10 -10.85
C PRO A 17 -15.05 -5.18 -9.92
N ARG A 18 -14.51 -4.02 -9.57
CA ARG A 18 -13.30 -3.86 -8.77
C ARG A 18 -13.44 -2.64 -7.86
N LEU A 19 -12.69 -2.64 -6.77
CA LEU A 19 -12.58 -1.46 -5.90
C LEU A 19 -11.60 -0.47 -6.53
N HIS A 20 -11.83 0.83 -6.32
CA HIS A 20 -10.96 1.91 -6.80
C HIS A 20 -10.31 2.61 -5.61
N LEU A 21 -8.98 2.69 -5.61
CA LEU A 21 -8.22 3.21 -4.48
C LEU A 21 -8.61 4.67 -4.16
N GLY A 22 -8.83 5.50 -5.18
CA GLY A 22 -9.24 6.89 -5.02
C GLY A 22 -10.50 7.09 -4.16
N HIS A 23 -11.40 6.11 -4.05
CA HIS A 23 -12.59 6.21 -3.17
C HIS A 23 -12.26 6.16 -1.68
N TYR A 24 -11.09 5.62 -1.32
CA TYR A 24 -10.64 5.43 0.05
C TYR A 24 -9.59 6.46 0.48
N LEU A 25 -9.35 7.46 -0.38
CA LEU A 25 -8.38 8.53 -0.19
C LEU A 25 -9.11 9.88 -0.19
N PRO A 26 -9.85 10.22 0.89
CA PRO A 26 -10.72 11.40 0.93
C PRO A 26 -9.96 12.74 0.75
N ALA A 27 -8.65 12.73 1.01
CA ALA A 27 -7.70 13.69 0.51
C ALA A 27 -6.36 12.96 0.29
N LEU A 28 -5.90 12.85 -0.95
CA LEU A 28 -4.57 12.29 -1.23
C LEU A 28 -3.53 13.16 -0.48
N PRO A 29 -2.74 12.61 0.46
CA PRO A 29 -1.57 13.33 0.94
C PRO A 29 -0.70 13.62 -0.29
N THR A 30 -0.05 14.79 -0.31
CA THR A 30 0.94 15.03 -1.36
C THR A 30 2.00 13.93 -1.25
N PRO A 31 2.19 13.10 -2.29
CA PRO A 31 3.19 12.05 -2.24
C PRO A 31 4.58 12.67 -2.01
N PRO A 32 5.49 11.96 -1.32
CA PRO A 32 6.86 12.43 -1.21
C PRO A 32 7.48 12.59 -2.61
N ALA A 33 8.49 13.44 -2.76
CA ALA A 33 9.15 13.66 -4.06
C ALA A 33 9.83 12.40 -4.62
N SER A 34 10.06 11.40 -3.77
CA SER A 34 10.63 10.10 -4.13
C SER A 34 10.23 9.05 -3.10
N ALA A 35 10.17 7.79 -3.52
CA ALA A 35 10.05 6.63 -2.65
C ALA A 35 11.03 5.53 -3.10
N ASP A 36 11.61 4.81 -2.15
CA ASP A 36 12.53 3.69 -2.40
C ASP A 36 12.15 2.50 -1.51
N TRP A 37 11.54 1.51 -2.14
CA TRP A 37 11.14 0.24 -1.54
C TRP A 37 11.84 -0.95 -2.20
N HIS A 38 13.05 -0.74 -2.74
CA HIS A 38 13.81 -1.82 -3.39
C HIS A 38 15.26 -1.95 -2.96
N THR A 39 15.92 -0.89 -2.47
CA THR A 39 17.37 -0.95 -2.14
C THR A 39 17.73 -1.87 -0.97
N ARG A 40 16.77 -2.19 -0.08
CA ARG A 40 16.97 -3.15 1.02
C ARG A 40 16.74 -4.60 0.63
N VAL A 41 16.11 -4.85 -0.52
CA VAL A 41 15.93 -6.20 -1.06
C VAL A 41 17.19 -6.54 -1.84
N THR A 42 17.96 -7.50 -1.33
CA THR A 42 19.32 -7.79 -1.84
C THR A 42 19.35 -8.76 -3.00
N ASP A 43 18.28 -9.54 -3.19
CA ASP A 43 18.13 -10.49 -4.26
C ASP A 43 16.69 -10.44 -4.76
N TRP A 44 16.50 -10.46 -6.07
CA TRP A 44 15.19 -10.50 -6.70
C TRP A 44 15.15 -11.76 -7.57
N PRO A 45 14.41 -12.81 -7.18
CA PRO A 45 14.38 -14.05 -7.93
C PRO A 45 13.76 -13.88 -9.32
N MET A 46 14.14 -14.77 -10.24
CA MET A 46 13.55 -14.82 -11.58
C MET A 46 12.10 -15.33 -11.56
N TYR A 47 11.75 -16.15 -10.57
CA TYR A 47 10.44 -16.79 -10.43
C TYR A 47 9.96 -17.47 -11.72
N LEU A 48 10.85 -18.25 -12.34
CA LEU A 48 10.61 -18.96 -13.61
C LEU A 48 10.21 -18.07 -14.81
N ASN A 49 10.24 -16.74 -14.69
CA ASN A 49 9.80 -15.81 -15.73
C ASN A 49 10.79 -15.62 -16.90
N ASP A 50 11.83 -16.46 -16.93
CA ASP A 50 12.68 -16.70 -18.09
C ASP A 50 12.22 -17.93 -18.91
N GLN A 51 11.36 -18.76 -18.33
CA GLN A 51 10.88 -20.04 -18.87
C GLN A 51 9.38 -20.03 -19.18
N LEU A 52 8.55 -19.38 -18.34
CA LEU A 52 7.08 -19.39 -18.41
C LEU A 52 6.49 -17.99 -18.57
N GLY A 53 5.27 -17.89 -19.10
CA GLY A 53 4.49 -16.64 -19.18
C GLY A 53 3.91 -16.16 -17.84
N ASP A 54 4.53 -16.50 -16.73
CA ASP A 54 4.05 -16.32 -15.34
C ASP A 54 4.37 -14.97 -14.71
N CYS A 55 4.61 -13.92 -15.52
CA CYS A 55 5.04 -12.61 -15.03
C CYS A 55 4.09 -12.03 -13.97
N THR A 56 2.81 -12.39 -14.01
CA THR A 56 1.80 -11.97 -13.04
C THR A 56 2.04 -12.58 -11.65
N GLU A 57 2.47 -13.83 -11.55
CA GLU A 57 2.79 -14.51 -10.31
C GLU A 57 4.21 -14.20 -9.84
N ALA A 58 5.15 -13.99 -10.75
CA ALA A 58 6.47 -13.45 -10.42
C ALA A 58 6.35 -12.07 -9.73
N MET A 59 5.47 -11.20 -10.26
CA MET A 59 5.14 -9.92 -9.62
C MET A 59 4.60 -10.11 -8.19
N VAL A 60 3.75 -11.12 -7.95
CA VAL A 60 3.24 -11.41 -6.60
C VAL A 60 4.38 -11.79 -5.65
N GLY A 61 5.33 -12.62 -6.07
CA GLY A 61 6.51 -12.96 -5.29
C GLY A 61 7.32 -11.72 -4.90
N HIS A 62 7.60 -10.84 -5.86
CA HIS A 62 8.33 -9.60 -5.61
C HIS A 62 7.56 -8.63 -4.68
N LEU A 63 6.22 -8.57 -4.78
CA LEU A 63 5.40 -7.78 -3.85
C LEU A 63 5.51 -8.31 -2.40
N ILE A 64 5.55 -9.63 -2.20
CA ILE A 64 5.74 -10.26 -0.88
C ILE A 64 7.13 -9.95 -0.31
N GLU A 65 8.18 -10.07 -1.12
CA GLU A 65 9.55 -9.74 -0.72
C GLU A 65 9.71 -8.28 -0.30
N GLY A 66 9.17 -7.35 -1.10
CA GLY A 66 9.20 -5.92 -0.79
C GLY A 66 8.46 -5.64 0.53
N ALA A 67 7.24 -6.16 0.66
CA ALA A 67 6.42 -5.93 1.84
C ALA A 67 7.05 -6.50 3.13
N SER A 68 7.55 -7.73 3.09
CA SER A 68 8.21 -8.36 4.25
C SER A 68 9.52 -7.67 4.64
N THR A 69 10.34 -7.28 3.65
CA THR A 69 11.61 -6.58 3.90
C THR A 69 11.41 -5.25 4.60
N TYR A 70 10.50 -4.42 4.09
CA TYR A 70 10.32 -3.06 4.59
C TYR A 70 9.32 -2.95 5.73
N GLY A 71 8.27 -3.76 5.74
CA GLY A 71 7.27 -3.79 6.81
C GLY A 71 7.71 -4.58 8.04
N GLN A 72 8.41 -5.71 7.87
CA GLN A 72 8.80 -6.59 8.98
C GLN A 72 10.30 -6.59 9.29
N GLY A 73 11.12 -6.05 8.40
CA GLY A 73 12.58 -6.04 8.57
C GLY A 73 13.24 -7.38 8.21
N ASN A 74 12.51 -8.34 7.66
CA ASN A 74 13.01 -9.64 7.24
C ASN A 74 12.45 -10.00 5.86
N THR A 75 13.33 -10.16 4.87
CA THR A 75 12.93 -10.56 3.51
C THR A 75 12.38 -11.98 3.52
N VAL A 76 11.19 -12.14 2.96
CA VAL A 76 10.59 -13.44 2.68
C VAL A 76 10.63 -13.68 1.19
N GLU A 77 11.44 -14.64 0.78
CA GLU A 77 11.48 -15.19 -0.58
C GLU A 77 10.58 -16.44 -0.63
N ILE A 78 9.59 -16.45 -1.53
CA ILE A 78 8.78 -17.64 -1.80
C ILE A 78 9.50 -18.56 -2.80
N GLY A 79 9.16 -19.84 -2.86
CA GLY A 79 9.82 -20.75 -3.80
C GLY A 79 9.26 -20.66 -5.22
N ASP A 80 10.08 -20.98 -6.23
CA ASP A 80 9.63 -21.19 -7.62
C ASP A 80 8.44 -22.15 -7.71
N SER A 81 8.40 -23.18 -6.85
CA SER A 81 7.28 -24.12 -6.80
C SER A 81 5.97 -23.48 -6.31
N ASP A 82 6.05 -22.50 -5.41
CA ASP A 82 4.87 -21.78 -4.91
C ASP A 82 4.31 -20.86 -6.01
N VAL A 83 5.19 -20.17 -6.74
CA VAL A 83 4.85 -19.36 -7.92
C VAL A 83 4.22 -20.23 -8.99
N LEU A 84 4.86 -21.35 -9.36
CA LEU A 84 4.33 -22.27 -10.36
C LEU A 84 2.95 -22.81 -9.97
N THR A 85 2.76 -23.21 -8.70
CA THR A 85 1.47 -23.72 -8.20
C THR A 85 0.37 -22.67 -8.29
N ALA A 86 0.70 -21.39 -8.06
CA ALA A 86 -0.22 -20.27 -8.26
C ALA A 86 -0.54 -20.09 -9.75
N TYR A 87 0.48 -20.10 -10.60
CA TYR A 87 0.34 -19.91 -12.03
C TYR A 87 -0.52 -20.99 -12.68
N GLU A 88 -0.28 -22.27 -12.37
CA GLU A 88 -1.10 -23.40 -12.84
C GLU A 88 -2.58 -23.23 -12.46
N ARG A 89 -2.85 -22.73 -11.24
CA ARG A 89 -4.20 -22.55 -10.71
C ARG A 89 -4.95 -21.41 -11.40
N VAL A 90 -4.29 -20.28 -11.66
CA VAL A 90 -4.94 -19.09 -12.22
C VAL A 90 -5.00 -19.13 -13.74
N SER A 91 -3.89 -19.50 -14.40
CA SER A 91 -3.82 -19.53 -15.87
C SER A 91 -4.39 -20.81 -16.49
N GLY A 92 -4.45 -21.90 -15.71
CA GLY A 92 -4.71 -23.23 -16.24
C GLY A 92 -3.50 -23.87 -16.93
N TYR A 93 -2.29 -23.31 -16.76
CA TYR A 93 -1.06 -23.90 -17.25
C TYR A 93 -0.90 -25.35 -16.77
N ASN A 94 -0.52 -26.22 -17.70
CA ASN A 94 -0.23 -27.63 -17.48
C ASN A 94 1.19 -27.92 -17.99
N PRO A 95 2.14 -28.28 -17.11
CA PRO A 95 3.52 -28.59 -17.50
C PRO A 95 3.65 -29.74 -18.52
N ALA A 96 2.65 -30.61 -18.62
CA ALA A 96 2.62 -31.69 -19.62
C ALA A 96 2.22 -31.20 -21.03
N ASP A 97 1.69 -29.99 -21.16
CA ASP A 97 1.29 -29.39 -22.43
C ASP A 97 1.74 -27.91 -22.49
N PRO A 98 2.94 -27.63 -23.04
CA PRO A 98 3.46 -26.27 -23.17
C PRO A 98 2.56 -25.30 -23.93
N ALA A 99 1.61 -25.79 -24.74
CA ALA A 99 0.66 -24.92 -25.43
C ALA A 99 -0.33 -24.23 -24.47
N THR A 100 -0.44 -24.70 -23.23
CA THR A 100 -1.27 -24.09 -22.19
C THR A 100 -0.61 -22.90 -21.50
N ASP A 101 0.67 -22.61 -21.76
CA ASP A 101 1.37 -21.43 -21.25
C ASP A 101 0.86 -20.17 -21.98
N GLN A 102 -0.25 -19.62 -21.48
CA GLN A 102 -0.96 -18.49 -22.08
C GLN A 102 -0.98 -17.25 -21.18
N GLY A 103 -0.40 -17.31 -19.99
CA GLY A 103 -0.40 -16.20 -19.06
C GLY A 103 -1.70 -16.05 -18.28
N ALA A 104 -1.85 -14.93 -17.56
CA ALA A 104 -3.00 -14.67 -16.70
C ALA A 104 -3.45 -13.20 -16.70
N VAL A 105 -4.70 -12.96 -16.31
CA VAL A 105 -5.26 -11.61 -16.09
C VAL A 105 -4.97 -11.18 -14.66
N LEU A 106 -4.43 -9.96 -14.46
CA LEU A 106 -4.02 -9.49 -13.13
C LEU A 106 -5.15 -9.52 -12.10
N GLN A 107 -6.36 -9.13 -12.47
CA GLN A 107 -7.50 -9.15 -11.54
C GLN A 107 -7.84 -10.57 -11.05
N ASP A 108 -7.65 -11.60 -11.88
CA ASP A 108 -7.85 -13.00 -11.50
C ASP A 108 -6.74 -13.47 -10.55
N VAL A 109 -5.50 -13.04 -10.80
CA VAL A 109 -4.34 -13.31 -9.94
C VAL A 109 -4.52 -12.68 -8.57
N TYR A 110 -4.91 -11.42 -8.48
CA TYR A 110 -5.23 -10.77 -7.20
C TYR A 110 -6.41 -11.43 -6.49
N THR A 111 -7.42 -11.86 -7.24
CA THR A 111 -8.59 -12.57 -6.69
C THR A 111 -8.20 -13.92 -6.09
N ASP A 112 -7.39 -14.69 -6.79
CA ASP A 112 -6.89 -15.97 -6.30
C ASP A 112 -5.90 -15.79 -5.14
N TRP A 113 -4.98 -14.85 -5.23
CA TRP A 113 -4.05 -14.52 -4.14
C TRP A 113 -4.81 -14.15 -2.86
N ARG A 114 -5.91 -13.39 -2.97
CA ARG A 114 -6.79 -13.07 -1.84
C ARG A 114 -7.58 -14.27 -1.34
N LYS A 115 -7.84 -15.31 -2.13
CA LYS A 115 -8.62 -16.49 -1.71
C LYS A 115 -7.72 -17.58 -1.13
N THR A 116 -6.67 -17.90 -1.86
CA THR A 116 -5.84 -19.09 -1.68
C THR A 116 -4.48 -18.75 -1.07
N GLY A 117 -3.90 -17.61 -1.44
CA GLY A 117 -2.53 -17.25 -1.08
C GLY A 117 -1.48 -17.81 -2.05
N VAL A 118 -0.26 -17.33 -1.93
CA VAL A 118 0.94 -17.79 -2.66
C VAL A 118 2.06 -17.97 -1.65
N GLY A 119 2.69 -19.15 -1.58
CA GLY A 119 3.73 -19.44 -0.59
C GLY A 119 3.29 -19.29 0.87
N GLY A 120 1.97 -19.41 1.15
CA GLY A 120 1.41 -19.16 2.48
C GLY A 120 1.09 -17.69 2.79
N HIS A 121 1.39 -16.77 1.87
CA HIS A 121 1.11 -15.34 2.01
C HIS A 121 -0.16 -14.95 1.28
N LYS A 122 -1.03 -14.20 1.96
CA LYS A 122 -2.38 -13.89 1.48
C LYS A 122 -2.61 -12.40 1.54
N VAL A 123 -2.92 -11.80 0.39
CA VAL A 123 -3.36 -10.41 0.34
C VAL A 123 -4.73 -10.27 1.02
N MET A 124 -4.89 -9.27 1.88
CA MET A 124 -6.15 -9.05 2.62
C MET A 124 -7.21 -8.45 1.71
N ALA A 125 -6.80 -7.47 0.90
CA ALA A 125 -7.62 -6.75 -0.05
C ALA A 125 -6.75 -6.17 -1.17
N PHE A 126 -7.38 -5.83 -2.30
CA PHE A 126 -6.73 -5.14 -3.40
C PHE A 126 -7.70 -4.14 -4.02
N ALA A 127 -7.17 -3.11 -4.64
CA ALA A 127 -7.94 -2.08 -5.33
C ALA A 127 -7.17 -1.64 -6.59
N GLN A 128 -7.93 -1.27 -7.63
CA GLN A 128 -7.37 -0.65 -8.81
C GLN A 128 -6.89 0.77 -8.48
N VAL A 129 -5.78 1.16 -9.08
CA VAL A 129 -5.19 2.50 -9.00
C VAL A 129 -5.38 3.18 -10.34
N ASP A 130 -5.76 4.44 -10.34
CA ASP A 130 -5.70 5.25 -11.55
C ASP A 130 -4.24 5.55 -11.92
N HIS A 131 -3.69 4.74 -12.84
CA HIS A 131 -2.32 4.89 -13.32
C HIS A 131 -2.09 6.17 -14.14
N THR A 132 -3.15 6.88 -14.54
CA THR A 132 -3.07 8.15 -15.28
C THR A 132 -3.01 9.36 -14.35
N ALA A 133 -3.38 9.18 -13.08
CA ALA A 133 -3.29 10.20 -12.05
C ALA A 133 -1.95 10.07 -11.31
N ASP A 134 -0.97 10.92 -11.66
CA ASP A 134 0.37 10.87 -11.06
C ASP A 134 0.34 10.91 -9.53
N SER A 135 -0.53 11.74 -8.95
CA SER A 135 -0.71 11.81 -7.49
C SER A 135 -1.23 10.51 -6.87
N GLU A 136 -2.06 9.75 -7.56
CA GLU A 136 -2.67 8.53 -7.00
C GLU A 136 -1.68 7.38 -6.99
N TRP A 137 -1.01 7.08 -8.10
CA TRP A 137 -0.05 5.97 -8.14
C TRP A 137 1.21 6.24 -7.30
N GLU A 138 1.69 7.48 -7.25
CA GLU A 138 2.81 7.86 -6.37
C GLU A 138 2.45 7.73 -4.89
N THR A 139 1.22 8.14 -4.53
CA THR A 139 0.70 7.93 -3.18
C THR A 139 0.59 6.45 -2.91
N ALA A 140 0.07 5.67 -3.85
CA ALA A 140 -0.07 4.23 -3.70
C ALA A 140 1.28 3.55 -3.44
N VAL A 141 2.33 3.86 -4.21
CA VAL A 141 3.69 3.35 -3.95
C VAL A 141 4.23 3.82 -2.60
N ALA A 142 4.06 5.10 -2.25
CA ALA A 142 4.54 5.61 -0.97
C ALA A 142 3.83 4.98 0.24
N VAL A 143 2.55 4.64 0.08
CA VAL A 143 1.69 4.15 1.15
C VAL A 143 1.72 2.64 1.31
N PHE A 144 1.73 1.89 0.20
CA PHE A 144 1.63 0.44 0.18
C PHE A 144 2.96 -0.26 -0.13
N GLY A 145 4.03 0.51 -0.36
CA GLY A 145 5.35 -0.02 -0.70
C GLY A 145 5.51 -0.35 -2.18
N ALA A 146 4.42 -0.73 -2.84
CA ALA A 146 4.45 -1.05 -4.26
C ALA A 146 3.08 -0.93 -4.94
N VAL A 147 3.11 -0.84 -6.27
CA VAL A 147 1.95 -0.92 -7.16
C VAL A 147 2.25 -1.95 -8.24
N GLY A 148 1.40 -2.98 -8.38
CA GLY A 148 1.46 -3.91 -9.49
C GLY A 148 0.94 -3.27 -10.78
N LEU A 149 1.74 -3.29 -11.86
CA LEU A 149 1.37 -2.74 -13.16
C LEU A 149 1.17 -3.84 -14.19
N GLY A 150 0.16 -3.66 -15.05
CA GLY A 150 0.10 -4.29 -16.36
C GLY A 150 0.60 -3.32 -17.42
N ILE A 151 1.67 -3.69 -18.15
CA ILE A 151 2.29 -2.86 -19.20
C ILE A 151 2.39 -3.62 -20.51
N ILE A 152 2.43 -2.93 -21.65
CA ILE A 152 2.83 -3.52 -22.93
C ILE A 152 4.35 -3.39 -23.11
N VAL A 153 5.04 -4.50 -23.32
CA VAL A 153 6.48 -4.50 -23.64
C VAL A 153 6.66 -4.40 -25.15
N THR A 154 7.50 -3.46 -25.57
CA THR A 154 7.88 -3.26 -26.97
C THR A 154 9.26 -3.83 -27.26
N GLN A 155 9.60 -3.99 -28.54
CA GLN A 155 10.91 -4.47 -28.95
C GLN A 155 12.06 -3.59 -28.43
N ASP A 156 11.89 -2.26 -28.41
CA ASP A 156 12.93 -1.38 -27.87
C ASP A 156 13.13 -1.58 -26.36
N MET A 157 12.05 -1.78 -25.60
CA MET A 157 12.16 -2.07 -24.16
C MET A 157 12.89 -3.39 -23.91
N MET A 158 12.59 -4.43 -24.68
CA MET A 158 13.32 -5.71 -24.61
C MET A 158 14.81 -5.51 -24.90
N ASN A 159 15.13 -4.79 -25.98
CA ASN A 159 16.51 -4.49 -26.37
C ASN A 159 17.25 -3.62 -25.33
N ASP A 160 16.54 -2.73 -24.65
CA ASP A 160 17.09 -1.88 -23.59
C ASP A 160 17.36 -2.69 -22.32
N PHE A 161 16.45 -3.59 -21.92
CA PHE A 161 16.67 -4.51 -20.80
C PHE A 161 17.90 -5.41 -21.04
N ASP A 162 17.96 -6.07 -22.20
CA ASP A 162 19.08 -6.97 -22.58
C ASP A 162 20.44 -6.26 -22.57
N ALA A 163 20.44 -4.95 -22.79
CA ALA A 163 21.63 -4.13 -22.79
C ALA A 163 21.90 -3.38 -21.48
N GLY A 164 21.13 -3.65 -20.42
CA GLY A 164 21.25 -3.00 -19.12
C GLY A 164 20.97 -1.50 -19.16
N ARG A 165 20.05 -1.06 -20.03
CA ARG A 165 19.65 0.35 -20.20
C ARG A 165 18.26 0.61 -19.60
N PRO A 166 17.99 1.84 -19.12
CA PRO A 166 16.66 2.23 -18.67
C PRO A 166 15.65 2.16 -19.83
N TRP A 167 14.39 1.91 -19.50
CA TRP A 167 13.28 2.02 -20.45
C TRP A 167 12.87 3.48 -20.58
N THR A 168 13.36 4.14 -21.62
CA THR A 168 13.06 5.56 -21.85
C THR A 168 12.09 5.80 -23.00
N ARG A 169 11.76 4.77 -23.77
CA ARG A 169 10.87 4.81 -24.95
C ARG A 169 10.19 3.46 -25.13
N ALA A 170 9.02 3.49 -25.76
CA ALA A 170 8.23 2.31 -26.09
C ALA A 170 7.94 2.30 -27.60
N SER A 171 8.95 1.96 -28.39
CA SER A 171 8.87 1.93 -29.85
C SER A 171 9.16 0.54 -30.43
N GLY A 172 8.80 0.37 -31.71
CA GLY A 172 8.91 -0.92 -32.40
C GLY A 172 7.66 -1.79 -32.22
N ALA A 173 7.81 -3.09 -32.49
CA ALA A 173 6.72 -4.04 -32.35
C ALA A 173 6.30 -4.18 -30.88
N GLN A 174 5.00 -4.26 -30.63
CA GLN A 174 4.48 -4.71 -29.35
C GLN A 174 4.69 -6.22 -29.25
N LEU A 175 5.39 -6.68 -28.22
CA LEU A 175 5.75 -8.09 -28.04
C LEU A 175 4.71 -8.84 -27.21
N GLY A 176 4.02 -8.14 -26.31
CA GLY A 176 2.99 -8.72 -25.46
C GLY A 176 2.83 -7.94 -24.16
N GLY A 177 1.92 -8.44 -23.33
CA GLY A 177 1.66 -7.88 -22.02
C GLY A 177 2.56 -8.43 -20.94
N HIS A 178 3.01 -7.57 -20.04
CA HIS A 178 3.87 -7.90 -18.91
C HIS A 178 3.33 -7.35 -17.60
N ALA A 179 3.59 -8.04 -16.50
CA ALA A 179 3.25 -7.60 -15.15
C ALA A 179 4.53 -7.32 -14.35
N VAL A 180 4.61 -6.15 -13.73
CA VAL A 180 5.78 -5.72 -12.95
C VAL A 180 5.34 -4.88 -11.75
N PRO A 181 5.96 -5.02 -10.55
CA PRO A 181 5.68 -4.13 -9.45
C PRO A 181 6.56 -2.88 -9.56
N VAL A 182 5.96 -1.69 -9.45
CA VAL A 182 6.66 -0.45 -9.16
C VAL A 182 6.99 -0.43 -7.67
N VAL A 183 8.28 -0.38 -7.35
CA VAL A 183 8.86 -0.45 -6.00
C VAL A 183 9.58 0.84 -5.63
N GLY A 184 9.43 1.89 -6.42
CA GLY A 184 10.01 3.20 -6.14
C GLY A 184 9.80 4.18 -7.27
N TYR A 185 10.08 5.45 -6.99
CA TYR A 185 10.08 6.52 -7.99
C TYR A 185 10.90 7.70 -7.52
N ASP A 186 11.26 8.55 -8.46
CA ASP A 186 11.82 9.87 -8.26
C ASP A 186 11.19 10.88 -9.23
N ALA A 187 11.83 12.04 -9.41
CA ALA A 187 11.37 13.09 -10.30
C ALA A 187 11.30 12.64 -11.78
N ASP A 188 12.15 11.70 -12.20
CA ASP A 188 12.38 11.34 -13.60
C ASP A 188 11.84 9.95 -13.94
N ASN A 189 11.95 9.00 -13.01
CA ASN A 189 11.72 7.58 -13.23
C ASN A 189 10.83 6.94 -12.18
N LEU A 190 10.24 5.82 -12.59
CA LEU A 190 9.75 4.76 -11.72
C LEU A 190 10.75 3.60 -11.76
N TYR A 191 10.81 2.83 -10.69
CA TYR A 191 11.66 1.64 -10.57
C TYR A 191 10.77 0.42 -10.45
N VAL A 192 10.88 -0.50 -11.42
CA VAL A 192 10.11 -1.74 -11.43
C VAL A 192 11.01 -2.94 -11.21
N VAL A 193 10.50 -4.02 -10.64
CA VAL A 193 11.20 -5.31 -10.61
C VAL A 193 10.76 -6.15 -11.80
N THR A 194 11.70 -6.68 -12.58
CA THR A 194 11.40 -7.62 -13.67
C THR A 194 12.61 -8.47 -13.99
N TRP A 195 12.38 -9.73 -14.32
CA TRP A 195 13.42 -10.68 -14.75
C TRP A 195 14.66 -10.69 -13.85
N GLY A 196 14.43 -10.71 -12.54
CA GLY A 196 15.46 -10.75 -11.51
C GLY A 196 16.28 -9.47 -11.34
N ALA A 197 15.79 -8.32 -11.80
CA ALA A 197 16.47 -7.04 -11.68
C ALA A 197 15.53 -5.87 -11.44
N VAL A 198 16.06 -4.81 -10.84
CA VAL A 198 15.40 -3.50 -10.82
C VAL A 198 15.67 -2.80 -12.15
N GLN A 199 14.60 -2.42 -12.84
CA GLN A 199 14.61 -1.75 -14.13
C GLN A 199 14.05 -0.34 -13.97
N ALA A 200 14.87 0.67 -14.28
CA ALA A 200 14.41 2.05 -14.34
C ALA A 200 13.54 2.26 -15.59
N MET A 201 12.40 2.92 -15.41
CA MET A 201 11.46 3.29 -16.46
C MET A 201 11.15 4.77 -16.37
N SER A 202 11.33 5.51 -17.46
CA SER A 202 10.99 6.94 -17.46
C SER A 202 9.49 7.12 -17.34
N ARG A 203 9.05 8.22 -16.72
CA ARG A 203 7.62 8.58 -16.64
C ARG A 203 6.95 8.67 -18.01
N ALA A 204 7.70 9.08 -19.03
CA ALA A 204 7.21 9.13 -20.41
C ALA A 204 6.98 7.72 -21.00
N CYS A 205 7.89 6.79 -20.73
CA CYS A 205 7.71 5.40 -21.13
C CYS A 205 6.53 4.78 -20.41
N PHE A 206 6.44 4.93 -19.09
CA PHE A 206 5.32 4.44 -18.26
C PHE A 206 3.96 4.87 -18.81
N ARG A 207 3.75 6.17 -19.04
CA ARG A 207 2.50 6.69 -19.60
C ARG A 207 2.16 6.16 -20.99
N ALA A 208 3.16 5.70 -21.75
CA ALA A 208 2.96 5.15 -23.08
C ALA A 208 2.57 3.66 -23.06
N VAL A 209 2.85 2.92 -21.97
CA VAL A 209 2.73 1.45 -21.95
C VAL A 209 1.83 0.89 -20.86
N ALA A 210 1.55 1.64 -19.79
CA ALA A 210 0.71 1.17 -18.71
C ALA A 210 -0.76 1.05 -19.16
N GLU A 211 -1.36 -0.10 -18.85
CA GLU A 211 -2.77 -0.43 -19.16
C GLU A 211 -3.61 -0.61 -17.89
N GLU A 212 -2.98 -0.97 -16.76
CA GLU A 212 -3.65 -1.13 -15.47
C GLU A 212 -2.64 -1.02 -14.31
N ALA A 213 -3.13 -0.65 -13.13
CA ALA A 213 -2.36 -0.59 -11.89
C ALA A 213 -3.19 -1.05 -10.69
N TRP A 214 -2.55 -1.70 -9.73
CA TRP A 214 -3.21 -2.34 -8.58
C TRP A 214 -2.37 -2.22 -7.31
N VAL A 215 -3.05 -1.96 -6.19
CA VAL A 215 -2.45 -2.07 -4.86
C VAL A 215 -2.83 -3.39 -4.19
N ALA A 216 -1.88 -3.98 -3.49
CA ALA A 216 -2.08 -5.11 -2.60
C ALA A 216 -2.01 -4.64 -1.15
N VAL A 217 -3.00 -4.96 -0.33
CA VAL A 217 -2.92 -4.76 1.13
C VAL A 217 -2.41 -6.05 1.76
N LEU A 218 -1.10 -6.12 1.97
CA LEU A 218 -0.43 -7.26 2.56
C LEU A 218 -0.33 -7.12 4.09
N PRO A 219 -0.63 -8.17 4.87
CA PRO A 219 -0.42 -8.16 6.32
C PRO A 219 1.01 -7.79 6.71
N GLU A 220 1.99 -8.17 5.90
CA GLU A 220 3.42 -7.91 6.10
C GLU A 220 3.77 -6.42 6.09
N TRP A 221 2.93 -5.61 5.44
CA TRP A 221 3.11 -4.16 5.34
C TRP A 221 2.42 -3.38 6.48
N LEU A 222 1.46 -4.00 7.16
CA LEU A 222 0.67 -3.33 8.19
C LEU A 222 1.44 -3.28 9.51
N ASP A 223 1.22 -2.21 10.27
CA ASP A 223 1.73 -2.14 11.63
C ASP A 223 1.03 -3.17 12.55
N ALA A 224 1.53 -3.31 13.79
CA ALA A 224 0.96 -4.23 14.77
C ALA A 224 -0.53 -3.95 15.13
N SER A 225 -1.05 -2.77 14.77
CA SER A 225 -2.44 -2.38 14.96
C SER A 225 -3.30 -2.60 13.71
N GLY A 226 -2.72 -3.14 12.63
CA GLY A 226 -3.41 -3.38 11.36
C GLY A 226 -3.63 -2.11 10.53
N HIS A 227 -2.93 -1.01 10.84
CA HIS A 227 -3.03 0.22 10.09
C HIS A 227 -1.95 0.29 9.02
N ALA A 228 -2.33 0.77 7.83
CA ALA A 228 -1.34 1.25 6.87
C ALA A 228 -0.71 2.54 7.44
N PRO A 229 0.59 2.80 7.19
CA PRO A 229 1.32 3.95 7.74
C PRO A 229 0.75 5.37 7.44
N SER A 230 -0.37 5.51 6.74
CA SER A 230 -0.70 6.70 5.95
C SER A 230 -2.13 7.23 6.00
N GLY A 231 -3.03 6.66 6.82
CA GLY A 231 -4.41 7.17 6.92
C GLY A 231 -5.36 6.75 5.79
N VAL A 232 -5.07 5.66 5.08
CA VAL A 232 -6.07 4.96 4.25
C VAL A 232 -7.18 4.40 5.13
N ASP A 233 -8.44 4.58 4.75
CA ASP A 233 -9.57 3.93 5.42
C ASP A 233 -9.67 2.46 5.01
N LEU A 234 -8.77 1.64 5.57
CA LEU A 234 -8.77 0.19 5.34
C LEU A 234 -10.07 -0.46 5.79
N TYR A 235 -10.73 0.08 6.82
CA TYR A 235 -11.99 -0.46 7.29
C TYR A 235 -13.10 -0.29 6.25
N GLN A 236 -13.25 0.91 5.66
CA GLN A 236 -14.22 1.14 4.57
C GLN A 236 -13.87 0.35 3.31
N LEU A 237 -12.59 0.23 2.96
CA LEU A 237 -12.14 -0.63 1.87
C LEU A 237 -12.56 -2.09 2.12
N GLY A 238 -12.47 -2.56 3.35
CA GLY A 238 -12.92 -3.89 3.75
C GLY A 238 -14.44 -4.09 3.74
N GLU A 239 -15.22 -3.06 4.10
CA GLU A 239 -16.69 -3.10 4.01
C GLU A 239 -17.14 -3.21 2.55
N ASP A 240 -16.55 -2.42 1.65
CA ASP A 240 -16.89 -2.46 0.23
C ASP A 240 -16.45 -3.78 -0.43
N LEU A 241 -15.30 -4.32 0.01
CA LEU A 241 -14.84 -5.64 -0.39
C LEU A 241 -15.80 -6.75 0.07
N ALA A 242 -16.32 -6.65 1.29
CA ALA A 242 -17.32 -7.56 1.82
C ALA A 242 -18.63 -7.47 1.03
N ALA A 243 -19.08 -6.25 0.68
CA ALA A 243 -20.24 -6.04 -0.16
C ALA A 243 -20.06 -6.63 -1.58
N LEU A 244 -18.87 -6.49 -2.17
CA LEU A 244 -18.56 -7.00 -3.50
C LEU A 244 -18.45 -8.53 -3.55
N THR A 245 -17.93 -9.15 -2.49
CA THR A 245 -17.57 -10.59 -2.52
C THR A 245 -18.45 -11.49 -1.65
N GLY A 246 -19.28 -10.92 -0.77
CA GLY A 246 -20.06 -11.66 0.23
C GLY A 246 -19.23 -12.26 1.36
N GLY A 247 -17.92 -12.00 1.39
CA GLY A 247 -17.02 -12.41 2.47
C GLY A 247 -17.00 -11.43 3.65
N PRO A 248 -16.28 -11.76 4.74
CA PRO A 248 -16.13 -10.85 5.88
C PRO A 248 -15.20 -9.67 5.55
N ASN A 249 -15.37 -8.56 6.28
CA ASN A 249 -14.40 -7.46 6.31
C ASN A 249 -13.09 -7.97 6.96
N PRO A 250 -11.93 -7.90 6.28
CA PRO A 250 -10.67 -8.39 6.82
C PRO A 250 -9.98 -7.41 7.77
N PHE A 251 -10.48 -6.18 7.93
CA PHE A 251 -9.89 -5.15 8.77
C PHE A 251 -10.68 -4.91 10.04
N PRO A 252 -10.01 -4.66 11.19
CA PRO A 252 -10.69 -4.35 12.44
C PRO A 252 -11.41 -3.00 12.33
N ALA A 253 -12.57 -2.89 13.01
CA ALA A 253 -13.26 -1.61 13.13
C ALA A 253 -12.40 -0.59 13.90
N PRO A 254 -12.44 0.70 13.53
CA PRO A 254 -11.71 1.73 14.24
C PRO A 254 -12.15 1.81 15.71
N THR A 255 -11.18 2.03 16.61
CA THR A 255 -11.48 2.19 18.04
C THR A 255 -12.27 3.49 18.25
N PRO A 256 -13.41 3.47 18.97
CA PRO A 256 -14.15 4.70 19.27
C PRO A 256 -13.23 5.73 19.95
N PRO A 257 -13.38 7.04 19.65
CA PRO A 257 -12.60 8.07 20.32
C PRO A 257 -12.79 7.96 21.84
N ALA A 258 -11.70 8.13 22.58
CA ALA A 258 -11.76 8.14 24.04
C ALA A 258 -12.79 9.20 24.49
N PRO A 259 -13.63 8.90 25.49
CA PRO A 259 -14.51 9.90 26.07
C PRO A 259 -13.69 11.15 26.44
N PRO A 260 -14.24 12.36 26.24
CA PRO A 260 -13.54 13.58 26.62
C PRO A 260 -13.10 13.48 28.09
N ALA A 261 -11.86 13.89 28.37
CA ALA A 261 -11.37 13.94 29.73
C ALA A 261 -12.37 14.76 30.58
N PRO A 262 -12.74 14.30 31.79
CA PRO A 262 -13.60 15.08 32.67
C PRO A 262 -12.96 16.47 32.84
N GLU A 263 -13.78 17.51 32.70
CA GLU A 263 -13.32 18.89 32.90
C GLU A 263 -12.57 18.98 34.22
N PRO A 264 -11.41 19.68 34.27
CA PRO A 264 -10.71 19.88 35.52
C PRO A 264 -11.70 20.49 36.52
N VAL A 265 -11.90 19.79 37.64
CA VAL A 265 -12.71 20.30 38.74
C VAL A 265 -12.20 21.70 39.03
N PRO A 266 -13.02 22.76 38.95
CA PRO A 266 -12.57 24.11 39.24
C PRO A 266 -11.87 24.08 40.60
N SER A 267 -10.64 24.61 40.64
CA SER A 267 -9.94 24.76 41.91
C SER A 267 -10.88 25.48 42.87
N PRO A 268 -11.00 25.03 44.14
CA PRO A 268 -11.86 25.70 45.09
C PRO A 268 -11.48 27.18 45.09
N THR A 269 -12.45 28.03 44.76
CA THR A 269 -12.34 29.48 44.96
C THR A 269 -11.85 29.70 46.39
N PRO A 270 -10.92 30.64 46.65
CA PRO A 270 -10.60 31.05 48.01
C PRO A 270 -11.91 31.25 48.76
N ASP A 271 -12.07 30.50 49.85
CA ASP A 271 -13.31 30.48 50.60
C ASP A 271 -13.64 31.94 50.96
N CYS A 272 -14.73 32.48 50.41
CA CYS A 272 -15.11 33.87 50.65
C CYS A 272 -15.30 34.13 52.16
N TRP A 273 -15.53 33.07 52.93
CA TRP A 273 -15.49 33.07 54.39
C TRP A 273 -14.11 33.31 55.00
N ALA A 274 -13.02 32.86 54.36
CA ALA A 274 -11.66 33.15 54.80
C ALA A 274 -11.29 34.62 54.58
N GLU A 275 -11.68 35.21 53.44
CA GLU A 275 -11.51 36.64 53.17
C GLU A 275 -12.37 37.50 54.11
N PHE A 276 -13.64 37.11 54.31
CA PHE A 276 -14.53 37.79 55.25
C PHE A 276 -14.03 37.71 56.70
N ALA A 277 -13.51 36.56 57.13
CA ALA A 277 -12.93 36.38 58.46
C ALA A 277 -11.65 37.22 58.65
N ALA A 278 -10.86 37.43 57.59
CA ALA A 278 -9.69 38.32 57.64
C ALA A 278 -10.12 39.78 57.83
N LEU A 279 -11.11 40.26 57.06
CA LEU A 279 -11.67 41.60 57.17
C LEU A 279 -12.28 41.86 58.56
N LEU A 280 -13.01 40.89 59.12
CA LEU A 280 -13.55 40.98 60.48
C LEU A 280 -12.46 41.10 61.53
N ARG A 281 -11.38 40.31 61.43
CA ARG A 281 -10.25 40.38 62.37
C ARG A 281 -9.58 41.75 62.34
N GLU A 282 -9.37 42.31 61.15
CA GLU A 282 -8.77 43.63 60.97
C GLU A 282 -9.66 44.74 61.54
N ALA A 283 -10.97 44.69 61.27
CA ALA A 283 -11.94 45.64 61.82
C ALA A 283 -12.01 45.55 63.36
N CYS A 284 -12.08 44.33 63.92
CA CYS A 284 -12.09 44.14 65.37
C CYS A 284 -10.80 44.64 66.04
N SER A 285 -9.63 44.41 65.41
CA SER A 285 -8.34 44.92 65.89
C SER A 285 -8.27 46.45 65.85
N GLY A 286 -8.85 47.07 64.81
CA GLY A 286 -8.94 48.53 64.71
C GLY A 286 -9.82 49.13 65.80
N ILE A 287 -10.96 48.50 66.08
CA ILE A 287 -11.91 48.93 67.12
C ILE A 287 -11.29 48.79 68.52
N THR A 288 -10.70 47.64 68.84
CA THR A 288 -10.03 47.43 70.15
C THR A 288 -8.89 48.42 70.36
N GLY A 289 -8.05 48.64 69.35
CA GLY A 289 -6.98 49.63 69.43
C GLY A 289 -7.50 51.08 69.60
N TRP A 290 -8.67 51.41 69.04
CA TRP A 290 -9.30 52.72 69.27
C TRP A 290 -9.85 52.85 70.69
N LEU A 291 -10.53 51.82 71.21
CA LEU A 291 -11.07 51.79 72.58
C LEU A 291 -9.96 51.94 73.62
N ASP A 292 -8.88 51.16 73.49
CA ASP A 292 -7.70 51.24 74.36
C ASP A 292 -7.11 52.66 74.40
N ARG A 293 -7.00 53.33 73.25
CA ARG A 293 -6.46 54.70 73.17
C ARG A 293 -7.37 55.75 73.84
N HIS A 294 -8.64 55.45 74.05
CA HIS A 294 -9.62 56.37 74.65
C HIS A 294 -10.06 55.94 76.06
N GLY A 295 -9.48 54.86 76.60
CA GLY A 295 -9.74 54.39 77.97
C GLY A 295 -11.16 53.88 78.20
N LEU A 296 -11.77 53.28 77.16
CA LEU A 296 -13.11 52.68 77.18
C LEU A 296 -13.05 51.16 77.31
#